data_AF-A0ABD2IY60-F1
#
_entry.id   AF-A0ABD2IY60-F1
#
_cell.length_a   1.000
_cell.length_b   1.000
_cell.length_c   1.000
_cell.angle_alpha   90.00
_cell.angle_beta   90.00
_cell.angle_gamma   90.00
#
_symmetry.space_group_name_H-M   'P 1'
#
loop_
_entity.id
_entity.type
_entity.pdbx_description
1 polymer ?
#
loop_
_entity_poly.entity_id
_entity_poly.type
_entity_poly.pdbx_seq_one_letter_code
_entity_poly.pdbx_strand_id
1 'polypeptide(L)'
;MAPNFLPSELLFEIAPFVPAHCSVPTIFSSCQLLRNLLLPRVLKWKERKQQLATMEMDDSLSTVKVEPIELERALSLGVLDPISGVFSFRGFVQEPISLRDALNRGLIKFSNAQPRIGLSLAQCISQQFIGKDETDNKFVDNATGETFTLVEAVHCQPYPLINNGVKECLNTTTGRRISVAEAEIVNILDLNTGKFTNLNSREEISLSKAWRENLIRKQMTLMEASLSGVLDARGNKQFNDHGTKRTFLEAIAFGMLDPDVKQIKSANGIEWLSIVEALKDGRLLPEGRLVLTDAERPNHPSREINFNLAQRWGLLSGSIRHTIYDVKGIKIVNGEKLSFKEAVRRGVYNLQNEALEHQLRDESTRRLIGPKLADILTAPCGLVANGVEISLVRAYAIGRVNSFNGTVVDPVTNTEMHVGRAYLAGNTFTSLRAAMRMAALLNLHHSL
;
A
#
# COMPACT_ATOMS: atom_id res chain seq x y z
N MET A 1 -28.60 4.77 -58.65
CA MET A 1 -27.95 4.86 -57.33
C MET A 1 -28.83 4.12 -56.34
N ALA A 2 -28.45 2.91 -55.93
CA ALA A 2 -29.00 2.26 -54.75
C ALA A 2 -27.95 2.42 -53.62
N PRO A 3 -28.33 2.74 -52.38
CA PRO A 3 -27.37 2.77 -51.29
C PRO A 3 -26.93 1.33 -51.01
N ASN A 4 -25.61 1.10 -50.98
CA ASN A 4 -25.04 -0.17 -50.54
C ASN A 4 -25.32 -0.35 -49.04
N PHE A 5 -26.49 -0.87 -48.69
CA PHE A 5 -26.79 -1.27 -47.32
C PHE A 5 -26.00 -2.53 -46.95
N LEU A 6 -25.48 -2.55 -45.72
CA LEU A 6 -24.91 -3.76 -45.12
C LEU A 6 -26.02 -4.82 -44.97
N PRO A 7 -25.73 -6.12 -45.19
CA PRO A 7 -26.67 -7.20 -44.93
C PRO A 7 -27.22 -7.11 -43.50
N SER A 8 -28.53 -7.30 -43.32
CA SER A 8 -29.23 -7.17 -42.02
C SER A 8 -28.66 -8.06 -40.91
N GLU A 9 -28.03 -9.17 -41.28
CA GLU A 9 -27.39 -10.11 -40.35
C GLU A 9 -26.15 -9.53 -39.67
N LEU A 10 -25.39 -8.67 -40.36
CA LEU A 10 -24.20 -8.00 -39.78
C LEU A 10 -24.57 -6.86 -38.82
N LEU A 11 -25.77 -6.29 -38.96
CA LEU A 11 -26.23 -5.18 -38.11
C LEU A 11 -26.44 -5.59 -36.66
N PHE A 12 -26.93 -6.80 -36.40
CA PHE A 12 -27.08 -7.34 -35.03
C PHE A 12 -25.73 -7.65 -34.36
N GLU A 13 -24.71 -8.05 -35.13
CA GLU A 13 -23.39 -8.38 -34.60
C GLU A 13 -22.54 -7.14 -34.25
N ILE A 14 -22.84 -5.97 -34.83
CA ILE A 14 -22.09 -4.72 -34.62
C ILE A 14 -22.60 -3.94 -33.40
N ALA A 15 -23.86 -4.14 -33.00
CA ALA A 15 -24.51 -3.40 -31.91
C ALA A 15 -23.73 -3.35 -30.57
N PRO A 16 -23.03 -4.40 -30.12
CA PRO A 16 -22.26 -4.36 -28.86
C PRO A 16 -21.02 -3.46 -28.90
N PHE A 17 -20.56 -3.07 -30.09
CA PHE A 17 -19.33 -2.31 -30.30
C PHE A 17 -19.57 -0.82 -30.55
N VAL A 18 -20.83 -0.36 -30.50
CA VAL A 18 -21.20 1.04 -30.63
C VAL A 18 -21.04 1.73 -29.26
N PRO A 19 -20.24 2.81 -29.15
CA PRO A 19 -20.10 3.55 -27.90
C PRO A 19 -21.45 4.10 -27.41
N ALA A 20 -21.73 4.00 -26.12
CA ALA A 20 -23.01 4.34 -25.50
C ALA A 20 -23.49 5.80 -25.73
N HIS A 21 -22.60 6.70 -26.15
CA HIS A 21 -22.90 8.11 -26.41
C HIS A 21 -23.37 8.41 -27.86
N CYS A 22 -23.43 7.41 -28.75
CA CYS A 22 -23.87 7.62 -30.13
C CYS A 22 -25.33 7.16 -30.33
N SER A 23 -26.22 8.10 -30.68
CA SER A 23 -27.60 7.78 -31.05
C SER A 23 -27.66 7.07 -32.40
N VAL A 24 -28.34 5.92 -32.42
CA VAL A 24 -28.47 4.98 -33.55
C VAL A 24 -28.83 5.64 -34.89
N PRO A 25 -29.68 6.69 -35.00
CA PRO A 25 -30.05 7.28 -36.29
C PRO A 25 -28.89 8.02 -37.00
N THR A 26 -27.92 8.53 -36.24
CA THR A 26 -26.80 9.35 -36.77
C THR A 26 -25.65 8.53 -37.37
N ILE A 27 -25.62 7.22 -37.09
CA ILE A 27 -24.60 6.30 -37.60
C ILE A 27 -24.97 5.79 -39.01
N PHE A 28 -26.26 5.76 -39.35
CA PHE A 28 -26.74 5.23 -40.63
C PHE A 28 -26.39 6.10 -41.85
N SER A 29 -26.01 7.36 -41.65
CA SER A 29 -25.60 8.27 -42.74
C SER A 29 -24.16 8.12 -43.22
N SER A 30 -23.34 7.25 -42.60
CA SER A 30 -21.93 7.10 -42.98
C SER A 30 -21.50 5.63 -43.05
N CYS A 31 -22.03 4.90 -44.04
CA CYS A 31 -21.66 3.51 -44.37
C CYS A 31 -20.14 3.27 -44.52
N GLN A 32 -19.34 4.31 -44.79
CA GLN A 32 -17.88 4.22 -44.87
C GLN A 32 -17.19 4.11 -43.51
N LEU A 33 -17.74 4.70 -42.44
CA LEU A 33 -17.11 4.72 -41.11
C LEU A 33 -17.32 3.38 -40.38
N LEU A 34 -18.52 2.79 -40.50
CA LEU A 34 -18.83 1.44 -40.05
C LEU A 34 -17.93 0.38 -40.71
N ARG A 35 -17.72 0.48 -42.03
CA ARG A 35 -16.93 -0.47 -42.80
C ARG A 35 -15.43 -0.39 -42.45
N ASN A 36 -14.90 0.80 -42.23
CA ASN A 36 -13.46 0.99 -41.97
C ASN A 36 -13.06 0.76 -40.51
N LEU A 37 -13.95 1.02 -39.54
CA LEU A 37 -13.60 0.98 -38.11
C LEU A 37 -14.07 -0.30 -37.40
N LEU A 38 -15.26 -0.80 -37.74
CA LEU A 38 -15.92 -1.88 -37.00
C LEU A 38 -15.78 -3.23 -37.70
N LEU A 39 -15.85 -3.27 -39.03
CA LEU A 39 -15.71 -4.52 -39.79
C LEU A 39 -14.37 -5.25 -39.54
N PRO A 40 -13.19 -4.58 -39.48
CA PRO A 40 -11.93 -5.26 -39.17
C PRO A 40 -11.90 -5.83 -37.74
N ARG A 41 -12.57 -5.18 -36.79
CA ARG A 41 -12.65 -5.64 -35.39
C ARG A 41 -13.55 -6.86 -35.26
N VAL A 42 -14.67 -6.88 -35.98
CA VAL A 42 -15.61 -8.02 -36.01
C VAL A 42 -14.97 -9.22 -36.71
N LEU A 43 -14.27 -9.02 -37.83
CA LEU A 43 -13.53 -10.08 -38.52
C LEU A 43 -12.43 -10.66 -37.63
N LYS A 44 -11.63 -9.81 -36.98
CA LYS A 44 -10.58 -10.25 -36.04
C LYS A 44 -11.15 -10.97 -34.81
N TRP A 45 -12.35 -10.59 -34.36
CA TRP A 45 -13.07 -11.31 -33.31
C TRP A 45 -13.57 -12.67 -33.79
N LYS A 46 -14.12 -12.76 -35.01
CA LYS A 46 -14.55 -14.03 -35.64
C LYS A 46 -13.37 -14.97 -35.84
N GLU A 47 -12.24 -14.49 -36.37
CA GLU A 47 -11.00 -15.27 -36.49
C GLU A 47 -10.52 -15.78 -35.14
N ARG A 48 -10.50 -14.94 -34.10
CA ARG A 48 -10.14 -15.38 -32.74
C ARG A 48 -11.11 -16.40 -32.17
N LYS A 49 -12.41 -16.23 -32.39
CA LYS A 49 -13.44 -17.16 -31.92
C LYS A 49 -13.33 -18.51 -32.62
N GLN A 50 -12.99 -18.50 -33.91
CA GLN A 50 -12.78 -19.71 -34.71
C GLN A 50 -11.46 -20.39 -34.32
N GLN A 51 -10.38 -19.62 -34.08
CA GLN A 51 -9.11 -20.13 -33.54
C GLN A 51 -9.28 -20.76 -32.14
N LEU A 52 -10.08 -20.14 -31.27
CA LEU A 52 -10.42 -20.69 -29.95
C LEU A 52 -11.30 -21.95 -30.05
N ALA A 53 -12.09 -22.10 -31.11
CA ALA A 53 -12.95 -23.26 -31.34
C ALA A 53 -12.21 -24.44 -32.01
N THR A 54 -11.12 -24.18 -32.73
CA THR A 54 -10.27 -25.21 -33.38
C THR A 54 -9.06 -25.61 -32.56
N MET A 55 -8.83 -25.03 -31.38
CA MET A 55 -7.84 -25.54 -30.43
C MET A 55 -8.37 -26.83 -29.80
N GLU A 56 -8.05 -27.96 -30.43
CA GLU A 56 -8.06 -29.25 -29.74
C GLU A 56 -7.10 -29.15 -28.54
N MET A 57 -7.58 -29.58 -27.37
CA MET A 57 -6.79 -29.68 -26.15
C MET A 57 -5.70 -30.74 -26.35
N ASP A 58 -4.52 -30.28 -26.78
CA ASP A 58 -3.31 -31.06 -26.67
C ASP A 58 -2.92 -31.08 -25.18
N ASP A 59 -2.98 -32.28 -24.58
CA ASP A 59 -2.78 -32.56 -23.16
C ASP A 59 -1.29 -32.50 -22.75
N SER A 60 -0.49 -31.72 -23.50
CA SER A 60 0.88 -31.40 -23.15
C SER A 60 0.93 -30.01 -22.51
N LEU A 61 1.03 -29.98 -21.18
CA LEU A 61 1.09 -28.77 -20.36
C LEU A 61 2.25 -27.84 -20.78
N SER A 62 2.01 -26.97 -21.75
CA SER A 62 2.65 -25.65 -21.82
C SER A 62 1.77 -24.69 -21.01
N THR A 63 2.23 -24.37 -19.81
CA THR A 63 1.60 -23.45 -18.85
C THR A 63 1.22 -22.12 -19.51
N VAL A 64 -0.05 -21.96 -19.87
CA VAL A 64 -0.62 -20.63 -20.12
C VAL A 64 -0.50 -19.88 -18.80
N LYS A 65 0.50 -18.99 -18.72
CA LYS A 65 0.73 -18.17 -17.54
C LYS A 65 -0.41 -17.14 -17.47
N VAL A 66 -1.47 -17.50 -16.76
CA VAL A 66 -2.61 -16.63 -16.52
C VAL A 66 -2.14 -15.43 -15.70
N GLU A 67 -2.50 -14.23 -16.14
CA GLU A 67 -2.20 -13.04 -15.35
C GLU A 67 -3.03 -13.06 -14.06
N PRO A 68 -2.41 -12.86 -12.88
CA PRO A 68 -3.12 -12.84 -11.60
C PRO A 68 -4.20 -11.75 -11.57
N ILE A 69 -5.40 -12.13 -11.13
CA ILE A 69 -6.51 -11.21 -10.91
C ILE A 69 -6.33 -10.53 -9.54
N GLU A 70 -6.57 -9.23 -9.46
CA GLU A 70 -6.55 -8.50 -8.19
C GLU A 70 -7.74 -8.88 -7.31
N LEU A 71 -7.53 -8.97 -5.99
CA LEU A 71 -8.58 -9.30 -5.02
C LEU A 71 -9.83 -8.46 -5.24
N GLU A 72 -9.68 -7.14 -5.42
CA GLU A 72 -10.80 -6.22 -5.60
C GLU A 72 -11.63 -6.56 -6.84
N ARG A 73 -10.94 -6.94 -7.91
CA ARG A 73 -11.57 -7.35 -9.17
C ARG A 73 -12.19 -8.75 -9.06
N ALA A 74 -11.57 -9.65 -8.32
CA ALA A 74 -12.11 -10.99 -8.10
C ALA A 74 -13.45 -10.94 -7.33
N LEU A 75 -13.53 -10.09 -6.30
CA LEU A 75 -14.76 -9.85 -5.55
C LEU A 75 -15.83 -9.17 -6.41
N SER A 76 -15.46 -8.13 -7.17
CA SER A 76 -16.45 -7.41 -7.99
C SER A 76 -17.02 -8.23 -9.15
N LEU A 77 -16.24 -9.16 -9.70
CA LEU A 77 -16.69 -10.10 -10.72
C LEU A 77 -17.48 -11.29 -10.14
N GLY A 78 -17.54 -11.44 -8.82
CA GLY A 78 -18.19 -12.58 -8.16
C GLY A 78 -17.47 -13.92 -8.38
N VAL A 79 -16.20 -13.89 -8.79
CA VAL A 79 -15.38 -15.09 -8.99
C VAL A 79 -14.71 -15.56 -7.69
N LEU A 80 -14.74 -14.73 -6.65
CA LEU A 80 -14.30 -15.06 -5.29
C LEU A 80 -15.44 -14.76 -4.32
N ASP A 81 -15.86 -15.76 -3.54
CA ASP A 81 -16.84 -15.56 -2.48
C ASP A 81 -16.20 -14.84 -1.28
N PRO A 82 -16.75 -13.70 -0.82
CA PRO A 82 -16.14 -12.85 0.21
C PRO A 82 -16.17 -13.44 1.63
N ILE A 83 -16.91 -14.53 1.85
CA ILE A 83 -17.05 -15.17 3.17
C ILE A 83 -16.25 -16.46 3.18
N SER A 84 -16.64 -17.45 2.37
CA SER A 84 -16.01 -18.76 2.28
C SER A 84 -14.62 -18.75 1.63
N GLY A 85 -14.29 -17.68 0.89
CA GLY A 85 -13.07 -17.58 0.10
C GLY A 85 -12.97 -18.62 -1.01
N VAL A 86 -14.09 -19.19 -1.46
CA VAL A 86 -14.10 -20.09 -2.62
C VAL A 86 -13.87 -19.29 -3.89
N PHE A 87 -12.83 -19.64 -4.64
CA PHE A 87 -12.51 -19.06 -5.93
C PHE A 87 -13.00 -19.96 -7.05
N SER A 88 -13.87 -19.42 -7.90
CA SER A 88 -14.42 -20.11 -9.07
C SER A 88 -14.30 -19.22 -10.30
N PHE A 89 -13.41 -19.59 -11.21
CA PHE A 89 -13.20 -18.87 -12.45
C PHE A 89 -13.40 -19.81 -13.64
N ARG A 90 -14.59 -19.74 -14.23
CA ARG A 90 -14.97 -20.57 -15.39
C ARG A 90 -14.01 -20.33 -16.55
N GLY A 91 -13.42 -21.40 -17.06
CA GLY A 91 -12.47 -21.38 -18.18
C GLY A 91 -10.99 -21.50 -17.80
N PHE A 92 -10.63 -21.36 -16.52
CA PHE A 92 -9.25 -21.57 -16.06
C PHE A 92 -9.15 -22.56 -14.91
N VAL A 93 -10.19 -22.66 -14.09
CA VAL A 93 -10.28 -23.67 -13.04
C VAL A 93 -11.47 -24.57 -13.34
N GLN A 94 -11.23 -25.87 -13.46
CA GLN A 94 -12.29 -26.85 -13.69
C GLN A 94 -13.16 -27.02 -12.43
N GLU A 95 -12.55 -26.96 -11.25
CA GLU A 95 -13.21 -27.11 -9.96
C GLU A 95 -12.99 -25.87 -9.09
N PRO A 96 -13.96 -25.46 -8.25
CA PRO A 96 -13.76 -24.38 -7.30
C PRO A 96 -12.62 -24.71 -6.34
N ILE A 97 -11.70 -23.78 -6.12
CA ILE A 97 -10.54 -23.95 -5.23
C ILE A 97 -10.61 -22.96 -4.06
N SER A 98 -9.86 -23.25 -2.99
CA SER A 98 -9.77 -22.32 -1.85
C SER A 98 -8.98 -21.06 -2.22
N LEU A 99 -9.25 -19.94 -1.53
CA LEU A 99 -8.44 -18.71 -1.66
C LEU A 99 -6.96 -18.99 -1.41
N ARG A 100 -6.64 -19.84 -0.44
CA ARG A 100 -5.26 -20.26 -0.14
C ARG A 100 -4.60 -20.88 -1.37
N ASP A 101 -5.26 -21.83 -2.02
CA ASP A 101 -4.74 -22.48 -3.22
C ASP A 101 -4.64 -21.50 -4.38
N ALA A 102 -5.63 -20.62 -4.55
CA ALA A 102 -5.60 -19.58 -5.58
C ALA A 102 -4.42 -18.61 -5.39
N LEU A 103 -4.11 -18.21 -4.15
CA LEU A 103 -2.96 -17.37 -3.82
C LEU A 103 -1.62 -18.09 -4.02
N ASN A 104 -1.55 -19.37 -3.66
CA ASN A 104 -0.34 -20.18 -3.83
C ASN A 104 -0.06 -20.49 -5.31
N ARG A 105 -1.10 -20.66 -6.12
CA ARG A 105 -1.01 -20.81 -7.60
C ARG A 105 -0.81 -19.47 -8.33
N GLY A 106 -0.84 -18.34 -7.61
CA GLY A 106 -0.69 -17.02 -8.21
C GLY A 106 -1.85 -16.62 -9.13
N LEU A 107 -3.06 -17.14 -8.88
CA LEU A 107 -4.28 -16.78 -9.63
C LEU A 107 -4.92 -15.49 -9.10
N ILE A 108 -4.78 -15.25 -7.79
CA ILE A 108 -5.16 -14.01 -7.12
C ILE A 108 -3.91 -13.31 -6.61
N LYS A 109 -3.88 -11.98 -6.73
CA LYS A 109 -2.93 -11.11 -6.05
C LYS A 109 -3.66 -10.06 -5.22
N PHE A 110 -3.03 -9.62 -4.15
CA PHE A 110 -3.44 -8.40 -3.46
C PHE A 110 -2.89 -7.20 -4.23
N SER A 111 -3.62 -6.09 -4.21
CA SER A 111 -3.11 -4.84 -4.75
C SER A 111 -1.97 -4.36 -3.86
N ASN A 112 -0.74 -4.58 -4.31
CA ASN A 112 0.44 -4.08 -3.63
C ASN A 112 0.42 -2.55 -3.76
N ALA A 113 0.46 -1.84 -2.64
CA ALA A 113 0.91 -0.45 -2.67
C ALA A 113 2.29 -0.44 -3.34
N GLN A 114 2.57 0.49 -4.24
CA GLN A 114 3.95 0.79 -4.65
C GLN A 114 4.46 1.85 -3.69
N PRO A 115 4.90 1.50 -2.47
CA PRO A 115 5.17 2.51 -1.49
C PRO A 115 6.45 3.20 -1.92
N ARG A 116 6.40 4.52 -2.03
CA ARG A 116 7.60 5.34 -2.17
C ARG A 116 8.03 5.77 -0.79
N ILE A 117 9.32 6.06 -0.62
CA ILE A 117 9.80 6.72 0.59
C ILE A 117 9.15 8.12 0.59
N GLY A 118 8.26 8.35 1.55
CA GLY A 118 7.47 9.56 1.70
C GLY A 118 6.37 9.35 2.76
N LEU A 119 5.88 10.44 3.34
CA LEU A 119 4.80 10.38 4.33
C LEU A 119 3.45 10.19 3.64
N SER A 120 2.51 9.54 4.30
CA SER A 120 1.11 9.62 3.87
C SER A 120 0.56 11.02 4.18
N LEU A 121 -0.40 11.50 3.39
CA LEU A 121 -1.08 12.77 3.63
C LEU A 121 -1.71 12.81 5.04
N ALA A 122 -2.33 11.72 5.47
CA ALA A 122 -2.86 11.57 6.82
C ALA A 122 -1.78 11.71 7.91
N GLN A 123 -0.55 11.26 7.66
CA GLN A 123 0.58 11.45 8.59
C GLN A 123 1.05 12.90 8.63
N CYS A 124 1.07 13.60 7.48
CA CYS A 124 1.40 15.02 7.44
C CYS A 124 0.43 15.84 8.30
N ILE A 125 -0.87 15.52 8.22
CA ILE A 125 -1.91 16.17 9.02
C ILE A 125 -1.77 15.79 10.51
N SER A 126 -1.62 14.50 10.82
CA SER A 126 -1.57 14.05 12.23
C SER A 126 -0.32 14.51 12.98
N GLN A 127 0.81 14.65 12.28
CA GLN A 127 2.06 15.16 12.84
C GLN A 127 2.17 16.69 12.81
N GLN A 128 1.15 17.40 12.32
CA GLN A 128 1.09 18.86 12.25
C GLN A 128 2.19 19.47 11.37
N PHE A 129 2.55 18.78 10.28
CA PHE A 129 3.46 19.33 9.26
C PHE A 129 2.76 20.29 8.29
N ILE A 130 1.45 20.15 8.13
CA ILE A 130 0.60 21.07 7.38
C ILE A 130 -0.23 21.90 8.36
N GLY A 131 -0.48 23.16 8.02
CA GLY A 131 -1.32 24.07 8.81
C GLY A 131 -2.67 23.45 9.17
N LYS A 132 -3.15 23.73 10.39
CA LYS A 132 -4.47 23.28 10.86
C LYS A 132 -5.61 24.23 10.48
N ASP A 133 -5.26 25.46 10.11
CA ASP A 133 -6.26 26.46 9.73
C ASP A 133 -6.89 26.09 8.39
N GLU A 134 -8.21 26.23 8.32
CA GLU A 134 -9.02 25.83 7.16
C GLU A 134 -8.71 26.64 5.90
N THR A 135 -7.94 27.71 6.04
CA THR A 135 -7.55 28.64 4.98
C THR A 135 -6.11 28.45 4.48
N ASP A 136 -5.24 27.74 5.22
CA ASP A 136 -3.81 27.67 4.92
C ASP A 136 -3.35 26.22 4.71
N ASN A 137 -3.58 25.70 3.50
CA ASN A 137 -3.13 24.37 3.08
C ASN A 137 -1.66 24.37 2.62
N LYS A 138 -0.83 25.23 3.23
CA LYS A 138 0.61 25.34 2.93
C LYS A 138 1.43 24.69 4.03
N PHE A 139 2.61 24.25 3.64
CA PHE A 139 3.65 23.81 4.55
C PHE A 139 4.48 25.04 4.90
N VAL A 140 4.48 25.44 6.17
CA VAL A 140 5.25 26.57 6.67
C VAL A 140 6.39 26.05 7.52
N ASP A 141 7.62 26.33 7.09
CA ASP A 141 8.83 25.96 7.81
C ASP A 141 9.12 26.99 8.90
N ASN A 142 8.88 26.62 10.15
CA ASN A 142 9.13 27.44 11.34
C ASN A 142 10.64 27.64 11.60
N ALA A 143 11.51 26.79 11.05
CA ALA A 143 12.95 26.91 11.23
C ALA A 143 13.57 27.87 10.21
N THR A 144 13.09 27.86 8.96
CA THR A 144 13.68 28.65 7.86
C THR A 144 12.81 29.83 7.41
N GLY A 145 11.53 29.84 7.75
CA GLY A 145 10.53 30.78 7.22
C GLY A 145 10.05 30.45 5.80
N GLU A 146 10.59 29.41 5.16
CA GLU A 146 10.17 28.99 3.83
C GLU A 146 8.76 28.41 3.84
N THR A 147 8.06 28.56 2.72
CA THR A 147 6.76 27.90 2.51
C THR A 147 6.80 27.05 1.26
N PHE A 148 6.02 25.97 1.24
CA PHE A 148 5.80 25.16 0.05
C PHE A 148 4.38 24.61 0.00
N THR A 149 3.95 24.27 -1.22
CA THR A 149 2.60 23.81 -1.53
C THR A 149 2.46 22.29 -1.43
N LEU A 150 1.23 21.80 -1.39
CA LEU A 150 0.95 20.37 -1.45
C LEU A 150 1.40 19.75 -2.78
N VAL A 151 1.25 20.48 -3.90
CA VAL A 151 1.78 20.10 -5.22
C VAL A 151 3.30 19.86 -5.14
N GLU A 152 4.04 20.80 -4.57
CA GLU A 152 5.50 20.66 -4.41
C GLU A 152 5.87 19.48 -3.52
N ALA A 153 5.14 19.25 -2.42
CA ALA A 153 5.38 18.14 -1.51
C ALA A 153 5.15 16.76 -2.16
N VAL A 154 4.16 16.65 -3.05
CA VAL A 154 3.81 15.41 -3.78
C VAL A 154 4.75 15.16 -4.95
N HIS A 155 5.10 16.19 -5.72
CA HIS A 155 5.84 16.03 -6.97
C HIS A 155 7.35 16.26 -6.86
N CYS A 156 7.89 16.71 -5.72
CA CYS A 156 9.32 16.95 -5.59
C CYS A 156 10.15 15.70 -5.88
N GLN A 157 11.27 15.90 -6.59
CA GLN A 157 12.21 14.87 -7.01
C GLN A 157 13.58 15.08 -6.35
N PRO A 158 14.40 14.04 -6.16
CA PRO A 158 14.14 12.63 -6.51
C PRO A 158 13.31 11.86 -5.47
N TYR A 159 13.15 12.39 -4.26
CA TYR A 159 12.37 11.78 -3.19
C TYR A 159 11.17 12.68 -2.82
N PRO A 160 9.93 12.21 -3.01
CA PRO A 160 8.75 12.98 -2.64
C PRO A 160 8.64 13.11 -1.11
N LEU A 161 8.12 14.24 -0.63
CA LEU A 161 7.82 14.40 0.81
C LEU A 161 6.54 13.63 1.17
N ILE A 162 5.58 13.58 0.25
CA ILE A 162 4.32 12.86 0.39
C ILE A 162 4.28 11.68 -0.59
N ASN A 163 4.07 10.48 -0.07
CA ASN A 163 3.86 9.28 -0.87
C ASN A 163 2.44 9.27 -1.42
N ASN A 164 2.29 9.58 -2.70
CA ASN A 164 0.99 9.63 -3.36
C ASN A 164 0.40 8.27 -3.76
N GLY A 165 1.08 7.17 -3.47
CA GLY A 165 0.62 5.80 -3.75
C GLY A 165 -0.11 5.13 -2.58
N VAL A 166 -0.18 5.75 -1.40
CA VAL A 166 -0.88 5.20 -0.23
C VAL A 166 -2.39 5.36 -0.40
N LYS A 167 -3.15 4.27 -0.27
CA LYS A 167 -4.63 4.30 -0.31
C LYS A 167 -5.19 4.91 0.98
N GLU A 168 -5.37 6.22 1.00
CA GLU A 168 -5.81 6.95 2.20
C GLU A 168 -6.97 7.93 1.97
N CYS A 169 -7.41 8.16 0.73
CA CYS A 169 -8.52 9.06 0.42
C CYS A 169 -9.79 8.26 0.16
N LEU A 170 -10.87 8.50 0.92
CA LEU A 170 -12.15 7.82 0.72
C LEU A 170 -12.89 8.38 -0.49
N ASN A 171 -13.15 7.53 -1.48
CA ASN A 171 -14.13 7.83 -2.51
C ASN A 171 -15.52 7.57 -1.95
N THR A 172 -16.25 8.63 -1.58
CA THR A 172 -17.55 8.51 -0.92
C THR A 172 -18.64 7.90 -1.80
N THR A 173 -18.48 7.92 -3.13
CA THR A 173 -19.42 7.28 -4.07
C THR A 173 -19.23 5.77 -4.13
N THR A 174 -17.99 5.30 -4.16
CA THR A 174 -17.69 3.85 -4.25
C THR A 174 -17.49 3.19 -2.89
N GLY A 175 -17.24 3.98 -1.84
CA GLY A 175 -16.82 3.53 -0.51
C GLY A 175 -15.38 3.04 -0.46
N ARG A 176 -14.62 3.08 -1.57
CA ARG A 176 -13.24 2.58 -1.62
C ARG A 176 -12.25 3.66 -1.26
N ARG A 177 -11.21 3.30 -0.51
CA ARG A 177 -10.05 4.16 -0.32
C ARG A 177 -9.11 4.03 -1.51
N ILE A 178 -8.74 5.18 -2.07
CA ILE A 178 -7.89 5.33 -3.23
C ILE A 178 -6.64 6.14 -2.85
N SER A 179 -5.64 6.07 -3.72
CA SER A 179 -4.39 6.80 -3.49
C SER A 179 -4.55 8.30 -3.69
N VAL A 180 -3.64 9.12 -3.16
CA VAL A 180 -3.61 10.57 -3.42
C VAL A 180 -3.52 10.84 -4.93
N ALA A 181 -2.71 10.05 -5.66
CA ALA A 181 -2.59 10.17 -7.11
C ALA A 181 -3.92 9.87 -7.84
N GLU A 182 -4.65 8.85 -7.40
CA GLU A 182 -5.97 8.54 -7.96
C GLU A 182 -7.01 9.60 -7.57
N ALA A 183 -6.97 10.08 -6.32
CA ALA A 183 -7.89 11.09 -5.79
C ALA A 183 -7.78 12.42 -6.52
N GLU A 184 -6.57 12.80 -6.93
CA GLU A 184 -6.33 13.94 -7.81
C GLU A 184 -7.04 13.76 -9.16
N ILE A 185 -6.85 12.61 -9.81
CA ILE A 185 -7.44 12.32 -11.13
C ILE A 185 -8.97 12.34 -11.10
N VAL A 186 -9.59 11.84 -10.03
CA VAL A 186 -11.05 11.82 -9.89
C VAL A 186 -11.65 13.06 -9.21
N ASN A 187 -10.84 14.11 -8.98
CA ASN A 187 -11.24 15.36 -8.33
C ASN A 187 -11.82 15.21 -6.91
N ILE A 188 -11.36 14.20 -6.16
CA ILE A 188 -11.62 14.09 -4.72
C ILE A 188 -10.65 14.99 -3.95
N LEU A 189 -9.44 15.19 -4.46
CA LEU A 189 -8.42 16.00 -3.81
C LEU A 189 -7.87 17.01 -4.82
N ASP A 190 -8.01 18.30 -4.52
CA ASP A 190 -7.34 19.37 -5.27
C ASP A 190 -6.00 19.69 -4.60
N LEU A 191 -4.89 19.36 -5.25
CA LEU A 191 -3.55 19.62 -4.74
C LEU A 191 -3.16 21.11 -4.75
N ASN A 192 -3.76 21.91 -5.64
CA ASN A 192 -3.46 23.34 -5.76
C ASN A 192 -4.10 24.11 -4.60
N THR A 193 -5.37 23.80 -4.31
CA THR A 193 -6.10 24.48 -3.23
C THR A 193 -5.96 23.78 -1.89
N GLY A 194 -5.55 22.50 -1.87
CA GLY A 194 -5.52 21.65 -0.69
C GLY A 194 -6.92 21.37 -0.14
N LYS A 195 -7.90 21.15 -1.00
CA LYS A 195 -9.28 20.86 -0.60
C LYS A 195 -9.66 19.43 -0.91
N PHE A 196 -10.47 18.85 -0.04
CA PHE A 196 -11.07 17.54 -0.24
C PHE A 196 -12.55 17.70 -0.62
N THR A 197 -12.97 17.02 -1.68
CA THR A 197 -14.34 17.06 -2.19
C THR A 197 -15.07 15.78 -1.82
N ASN A 198 -16.13 15.90 -1.03
CA ASN A 198 -17.03 14.79 -0.79
C ASN A 198 -17.95 14.60 -2.01
N LEU A 199 -17.77 13.52 -2.76
CA LEU A 199 -18.52 13.28 -4.01
C LEU A 199 -20.04 13.09 -3.80
N ASN A 200 -20.46 12.65 -2.62
CA ASN A 200 -21.88 12.45 -2.31
C ASN A 200 -22.60 13.77 -2.00
N SER A 201 -22.01 14.62 -1.14
CA SER A 201 -22.59 15.92 -0.77
C SER A 201 -22.21 17.05 -1.72
N ARG A 202 -21.18 16.85 -2.55
CA ARG A 202 -20.50 17.87 -3.36
C ARG A 202 -19.89 19.01 -2.54
N GLU A 203 -19.70 18.80 -1.24
CA GLU A 203 -19.06 19.78 -0.35
C GLU A 203 -17.54 19.70 -0.47
N GLU A 204 -16.90 20.86 -0.62
CA GLU A 204 -15.46 21.02 -0.46
C GLU A 204 -15.14 21.34 1.01
N ILE A 205 -14.22 20.57 1.58
CA ILE A 205 -13.78 20.71 2.97
C ILE A 205 -12.25 20.79 3.04
N SER A 206 -11.73 21.35 4.14
CA SER A 206 -10.28 21.38 4.39
C SER A 206 -9.71 19.98 4.64
N LEU A 207 -8.41 19.81 4.42
CA LEU A 207 -7.70 18.56 4.72
C LEU A 207 -7.84 18.16 6.19
N SER A 208 -7.76 19.12 7.10
CA SER A 208 -7.90 18.89 8.53
C SER A 208 -9.32 18.43 8.91
N LYS A 209 -10.36 18.98 8.27
CA LYS A 209 -11.75 18.50 8.46
C LYS A 209 -11.92 17.10 7.88
N ALA A 210 -11.43 16.85 6.67
CA ALA A 210 -11.48 15.55 6.02
C ALA A 210 -10.78 14.45 6.84
N TRP A 211 -9.65 14.76 7.47
CA TRP A 211 -8.94 13.85 8.38
C TRP A 211 -9.75 13.55 9.65
N ARG A 212 -10.33 14.58 10.30
CA ARG A 212 -11.18 14.41 11.49
C ARG A 212 -12.42 13.56 11.20
N GLU A 213 -12.99 13.70 10.01
CA GLU A 213 -14.15 12.93 9.54
C GLU A 213 -13.79 11.54 8.99
N ASN A 214 -12.51 11.12 9.07
CA ASN A 214 -11.99 9.85 8.55
C ASN A 214 -12.09 9.68 7.02
N LEU A 215 -12.28 10.79 6.28
CA LEU A 215 -12.26 10.81 4.82
C LEU A 215 -10.82 10.74 4.26
N ILE A 216 -9.85 11.23 5.02
CA ILE A 216 -8.41 11.03 4.78
C ILE A 216 -7.83 10.23 5.93
N ARG A 217 -7.58 8.95 5.73
CA ARG A 217 -7.04 8.05 6.76
C ARG A 217 -6.29 6.88 6.14
N LYS A 218 -5.10 6.58 6.66
CA LYS A 218 -4.34 5.39 6.27
C LYS A 218 -5.15 4.10 6.48
N GLN A 219 -4.79 3.06 5.72
CA GLN A 219 -5.17 1.69 6.04
C GLN A 219 -4.77 1.33 7.47
N MET A 220 -5.63 0.56 8.14
CA MET A 220 -5.41 0.12 9.51
C MET A 220 -4.79 -1.28 9.55
N THR A 221 -4.06 -1.55 10.62
CA THR A 221 -3.66 -2.92 10.97
C THR A 221 -4.84 -3.67 11.62
N LEU A 222 -4.79 -5.01 11.64
CA LEU A 222 -5.71 -5.85 12.41
C LEU A 222 -5.74 -5.49 13.90
N MET A 223 -4.58 -5.16 14.46
CA MET A 223 -4.49 -4.70 15.85
C MET A 223 -5.20 -3.36 16.06
N GLU A 224 -5.03 -2.41 15.13
CA GLU A 224 -5.78 -1.14 15.18
C GLU A 224 -7.29 -1.39 14.99
N ALA A 225 -7.68 -2.34 14.13
CA ALA A 225 -9.07 -2.73 13.93
C ALA A 225 -9.70 -3.36 15.19
N SER A 226 -8.97 -4.23 15.90
CA SER A 226 -9.46 -4.85 17.14
C SER A 226 -9.61 -3.84 18.28
N LEU A 227 -8.76 -2.81 18.32
CA LEU A 227 -8.81 -1.76 19.34
C LEU A 227 -9.84 -0.66 19.03
N SER A 228 -10.13 -0.39 17.75
CA SER A 228 -10.96 0.74 17.33
C SER A 228 -12.47 0.48 17.38
N GLY A 229 -12.90 -0.73 17.76
CA GLY A 229 -14.32 -1.09 17.84
C GLY A 229 -15.01 -1.18 16.48
N VAL A 230 -14.25 -1.22 15.37
CA VAL A 230 -14.76 -1.36 14.00
C VAL A 230 -15.28 -2.77 13.73
N LEU A 231 -14.82 -3.76 14.51
CA LEU A 231 -15.27 -5.14 14.47
C LEU A 231 -16.62 -5.29 15.17
N ASP A 232 -17.48 -6.16 14.65
CA ASP A 232 -18.76 -6.50 15.27
C ASP A 232 -18.62 -7.06 16.71
N ALA A 233 -19.71 -7.08 17.49
CA ALA A 233 -19.69 -7.52 18.89
C ALA A 233 -19.25 -8.99 19.09
N ARG A 234 -19.29 -9.81 18.03
CA ARG A 234 -18.76 -11.19 18.01
C ARG A 234 -17.25 -11.23 17.73
N GLY A 235 -16.65 -10.07 17.45
CA GLY A 235 -15.27 -9.85 17.08
C GLY A 235 -14.94 -10.62 15.82
N ASN A 236 -15.22 -10.11 14.62
CA ASN A 236 -14.66 -10.50 13.32
C ASN A 236 -15.60 -11.19 12.30
N LYS A 237 -16.87 -10.81 12.16
CA LYS A 237 -17.56 -11.13 10.90
C LYS A 237 -17.68 -9.95 9.96
N GLN A 238 -17.71 -8.75 10.52
CA GLN A 238 -18.00 -7.54 9.77
C GLN A 238 -17.14 -6.37 10.29
N PHE A 239 -16.63 -5.59 9.35
CA PHE A 239 -16.00 -4.30 9.56
C PHE A 239 -17.05 -3.22 9.30
N ASN A 240 -17.21 -2.29 10.24
CA ASN A 240 -18.09 -1.15 10.07
C ASN A 240 -17.35 0.01 9.38
N ASP A 241 -17.74 0.31 8.16
CA ASP A 241 -17.22 1.40 7.34
C ASP A 241 -18.31 2.47 7.17
N HIS A 242 -18.29 3.48 8.04
CA HIS A 242 -19.28 4.57 8.03
C HIS A 242 -20.74 4.08 8.01
N GLY A 243 -21.06 3.03 8.78
CA GLY A 243 -22.39 2.42 8.84
C GLY A 243 -22.58 1.26 7.86
N THR A 244 -21.66 1.05 6.91
CA THR A 244 -21.68 -0.07 5.97
C THR A 244 -20.92 -1.25 6.54
N LYS A 245 -21.56 -2.42 6.62
CA LYS A 245 -20.92 -3.66 7.05
C LYS A 245 -20.18 -4.30 5.89
N ARG A 246 -18.90 -4.60 6.08
CA ARG A 246 -18.01 -5.26 5.10
C ARG A 246 -17.46 -6.57 5.65
N THR A 247 -17.33 -7.61 4.84
CA THR A 247 -16.60 -8.82 5.27
C THR A 247 -15.10 -8.56 5.43
N PHE A 248 -14.34 -9.54 5.91
CA PHE A 248 -12.89 -9.43 6.05
C PHE A 248 -12.19 -9.17 4.70
N LEU A 249 -12.50 -9.94 3.66
CA LEU A 249 -11.91 -9.75 2.34
C LEU A 249 -12.33 -8.42 1.70
N GLU A 250 -13.57 -8.00 1.92
CA GLU A 250 -14.06 -6.69 1.48
C GLU A 250 -13.31 -5.56 2.20
N ALA A 251 -13.06 -5.65 3.50
CA ALA A 251 -12.32 -4.63 4.23
C ALA A 251 -10.91 -4.42 3.65
N ILE A 252 -10.26 -5.48 3.17
CA ILE A 252 -8.97 -5.37 2.47
C ILE A 252 -9.18 -4.72 1.08
N ALA A 253 -10.15 -5.20 0.30
CA ALA A 253 -10.42 -4.71 -1.06
C ALA A 253 -10.88 -3.24 -1.10
N PHE A 254 -11.56 -2.76 -0.07
CA PHE A 254 -11.99 -1.37 0.07
C PHE A 254 -10.90 -0.47 0.67
N GLY A 255 -9.72 -1.03 0.99
CA GLY A 255 -8.58 -0.28 1.53
C GLY A 255 -8.75 0.10 3.00
N MET A 256 -9.60 -0.59 3.74
CA MET A 256 -9.69 -0.39 5.20
C MET A 256 -8.47 -0.98 5.90
N LEU A 257 -8.09 -2.21 5.50
CA LEU A 257 -6.96 -2.95 6.07
C LEU A 257 -5.74 -2.92 5.16
N ASP A 258 -4.57 -2.84 5.78
CA ASP A 258 -3.29 -2.99 5.10
C ASP A 258 -2.90 -4.47 5.04
N PRO A 259 -2.85 -5.08 3.84
CA PRO A 259 -2.56 -6.50 3.72
C PRO A 259 -1.08 -6.86 3.94
N ASP A 260 -0.18 -5.88 3.83
CA ASP A 260 1.28 -6.12 3.76
C ASP A 260 1.99 -5.92 5.10
N VAL A 261 1.33 -5.28 6.08
CA VAL A 261 1.89 -5.10 7.43
C VAL A 261 1.98 -6.45 8.16
N LYS A 262 3.19 -6.77 8.64
CA LYS A 262 3.48 -7.97 9.43
C LYS A 262 2.98 -7.83 10.85
N GLN A 263 2.04 -8.69 11.23
CA GLN A 263 1.29 -8.55 12.48
C GLN A 263 0.73 -9.86 13.04
N ILE A 264 0.71 -10.95 12.27
CA ILE A 264 0.18 -12.26 12.70
C ILE A 264 1.34 -13.18 13.05
N LYS A 265 1.31 -13.81 14.22
CA LYS A 265 2.36 -14.76 14.59
C LYS A 265 2.27 -16.03 13.73
N SER A 266 3.38 -16.38 13.07
CA SER A 266 3.52 -17.62 12.28
C SER A 266 3.31 -18.87 13.13
N ALA A 267 3.00 -19.99 12.47
CA ALA A 267 2.76 -21.28 13.15
C ALA A 267 3.99 -21.81 13.91
N ASN A 268 5.21 -21.51 13.44
CA ASN A 268 6.45 -21.87 14.13
C ASN A 268 6.78 -20.91 15.30
N GLY A 269 6.07 -19.78 15.40
CA GLY A 269 6.24 -18.77 16.44
C GLY A 269 7.48 -17.88 16.29
N ILE A 270 8.26 -18.03 15.22
CA ILE A 270 9.54 -17.34 15.00
C ILE A 270 9.31 -16.00 14.30
N GLU A 271 8.42 -15.98 13.30
CA GLU A 271 8.23 -14.81 12.43
C GLU A 271 6.84 -14.20 12.55
N TRP A 272 6.74 -12.92 12.20
CA TRP A 272 5.47 -12.21 12.00
C TRP A 272 5.12 -12.20 10.51
N LEU A 273 3.89 -12.60 10.20
CA LEU A 273 3.32 -12.69 8.88
C LEU A 273 2.42 -11.49 8.59
N SER A 274 2.41 -11.04 7.34
CA SER A 274 1.38 -10.15 6.81
C SER A 274 0.04 -10.88 6.63
N ILE A 275 -1.04 -10.16 6.30
CA ILE A 275 -2.33 -10.78 5.99
C ILE A 275 -2.19 -11.69 4.77
N VAL A 276 -1.48 -11.24 3.74
CA VAL A 276 -1.24 -12.02 2.52
C VAL A 276 -0.49 -13.32 2.83
N GLU A 277 0.59 -13.21 3.62
CA GLU A 277 1.42 -14.36 4.02
C GLU A 277 0.60 -15.34 4.86
N ALA A 278 -0.18 -14.85 5.82
CA ALA A 278 -1.00 -15.69 6.71
C ALA A 278 -2.15 -16.41 5.97
N LEU A 279 -2.75 -15.78 4.95
CA LEU A 279 -3.76 -16.43 4.09
C LEU A 279 -3.14 -17.55 3.24
N LYS A 280 -1.93 -17.33 2.72
CA LYS A 280 -1.18 -18.36 1.96
C LYS A 280 -0.76 -19.54 2.84
N ASP A 281 -0.33 -19.25 4.07
CA ASP A 281 0.05 -20.25 5.07
C ASP A 281 -1.17 -21.00 5.64
N GLY A 282 -2.38 -20.45 5.49
CA GLY A 282 -3.59 -20.98 6.13
C GLY A 282 -3.66 -20.71 7.63
N ARG A 283 -2.75 -19.87 8.16
CA ARG A 283 -2.79 -19.35 9.52
C ARG A 283 -3.97 -18.40 9.74
N LEU A 284 -4.41 -17.73 8.67
CA LEU A 284 -5.58 -16.87 8.61
C LEU A 284 -6.59 -17.39 7.57
N LEU A 285 -7.87 -17.38 7.91
CA LEU A 285 -8.97 -17.78 7.04
C LEU A 285 -9.65 -16.58 6.35
N PRO A 286 -10.30 -16.78 5.19
CA PRO A 286 -11.06 -15.75 4.47
C PRO A 286 -12.12 -15.02 5.31
N GLU A 287 -12.69 -15.69 6.31
CA GLU A 287 -13.68 -15.13 7.23
C GLU A 287 -13.07 -14.19 8.29
N GLY A 288 -11.74 -14.06 8.34
CA GLY A 288 -11.04 -13.27 9.35
C GLY A 288 -10.84 -14.01 10.68
N ARG A 289 -10.50 -15.30 10.63
CA ARG A 289 -10.25 -16.16 11.80
C ARG A 289 -8.84 -16.71 11.79
N LEU A 290 -8.17 -16.73 12.95
CA LEU A 290 -6.85 -17.34 13.09
C LEU A 290 -6.99 -18.82 13.43
N VAL A 291 -6.24 -19.67 12.71
CA VAL A 291 -6.20 -21.13 12.92
C VAL A 291 -5.10 -21.47 13.91
N LEU A 292 -5.45 -21.91 15.11
CA LEU A 292 -4.53 -22.30 16.17
C LEU A 292 -3.66 -23.50 15.78
N THR A 293 -2.42 -23.51 16.25
CA THR A 293 -1.54 -24.68 16.18
C THR A 293 -1.90 -25.69 17.28
N ASP A 294 -1.41 -26.93 17.16
CA ASP A 294 -1.63 -27.95 18.19
C ASP A 294 -1.03 -27.56 19.55
N ALA A 295 0.04 -26.76 19.56
CA ALA A 295 0.65 -26.23 20.78
C ALA A 295 -0.21 -25.12 21.43
N GLU A 296 -0.98 -24.37 20.64
CA GLU A 296 -1.88 -23.31 21.11
C GLU A 296 -3.26 -23.86 21.55
N ARG A 297 -3.65 -25.04 21.02
CA ARG A 297 -4.94 -25.69 21.23
C ARG A 297 -5.28 -26.07 22.69
N PRO A 298 -4.35 -26.48 23.57
CA PRO A 298 -4.70 -26.82 24.96
C PRO A 298 -5.40 -25.67 25.70
N ASN A 299 -5.27 -24.44 25.19
CA ASN A 299 -5.85 -23.24 25.77
C ASN A 299 -7.23 -22.87 25.17
N HIS A 300 -7.74 -23.58 24.15
CA HIS A 300 -9.04 -23.30 23.51
C HIS A 300 -9.73 -24.55 22.93
N PRO A 301 -11.06 -24.71 23.11
CA PRO A 301 -11.78 -25.85 22.55
C PRO A 301 -11.95 -25.80 21.02
N SER A 302 -11.98 -24.61 20.43
CA SER A 302 -12.09 -24.42 18.97
C SER A 302 -10.70 -24.24 18.35
N ARG A 303 -10.48 -24.86 17.18
CA ARG A 303 -9.27 -24.70 16.34
C ARG A 303 -9.11 -23.28 15.80
N GLU A 304 -10.16 -22.47 15.86
CA GLU A 304 -10.17 -21.12 15.32
C GLU A 304 -10.57 -20.09 16.37
N ILE A 305 -9.88 -18.95 16.35
CA ILE A 305 -10.14 -17.82 17.25
C ILE A 305 -10.33 -16.52 16.48
N ASN A 306 -10.91 -15.51 17.14
CA ASN A 306 -11.02 -14.16 16.61
C ASN A 306 -9.82 -13.27 16.96
N PHE A 307 -9.80 -12.05 16.42
CA PHE A 307 -8.70 -11.09 16.53
C PHE A 307 -8.61 -10.55 17.96
N ASN A 308 -9.76 -10.36 18.63
CA ASN A 308 -9.80 -9.95 20.03
C ASN A 308 -9.10 -10.97 20.94
N LEU A 309 -9.36 -12.27 20.74
CA LEU A 309 -8.70 -13.32 21.50
C LEU A 309 -7.24 -13.49 21.07
N ALA A 310 -6.95 -13.42 19.78
CA ALA A 310 -5.60 -13.50 19.24
C ALA A 310 -4.69 -12.40 19.79
N GLN A 311 -5.21 -11.17 19.92
CA GLN A 311 -4.53 -10.07 20.58
C GLN A 311 -4.23 -10.40 22.05
N ARG A 312 -5.23 -10.84 22.82
CA ARG A 312 -5.05 -11.19 24.24
C ARG A 312 -4.02 -12.30 24.45
N TRP A 313 -3.85 -13.17 23.45
CA TRP A 313 -2.93 -14.29 23.47
C TRP A 313 -1.54 -13.98 22.87
N GLY A 314 -1.30 -12.74 22.45
CA GLY A 314 -0.04 -12.34 21.83
C GLY A 314 0.22 -12.97 20.45
N LEU A 315 -0.85 -13.39 19.76
CA LEU A 315 -0.81 -13.91 18.38
C LEU A 315 -0.99 -12.80 17.35
N LEU A 316 -1.43 -11.62 17.77
CA LEU A 316 -1.37 -10.38 17.01
C LEU A 316 -0.40 -9.41 17.69
N SER A 317 0.47 -8.79 16.89
CA SER A 317 1.28 -7.66 17.31
C SER A 317 0.72 -6.36 16.76
N GLY A 318 0.96 -5.26 17.48
CA GLY A 318 0.88 -3.93 16.87
C GLY A 318 1.85 -3.79 15.70
N SER A 319 1.65 -2.76 14.88
CA SER A 319 2.53 -2.48 13.75
C SER A 319 3.98 -2.36 14.21
N ILE A 320 4.81 -3.34 13.85
CA ILE A 320 6.26 -3.23 14.01
C ILE A 320 6.70 -2.09 13.10
N ARG A 321 7.44 -1.11 13.62
CA ARG A 321 7.93 -0.02 12.76
C ARG A 321 9.08 -0.56 11.92
N HIS A 322 8.90 -0.52 10.61
CA HIS A 322 9.95 -0.82 9.65
C HIS A 322 10.69 0.49 9.35
N THR A 323 11.94 0.60 9.76
CA THR A 323 12.76 1.81 9.55
C THR A 323 13.76 1.60 8.42
N ILE A 324 14.37 2.68 7.95
CA ILE A 324 15.48 2.61 6.99
C ILE A 324 16.64 1.72 7.47
N TYR A 325 16.79 1.55 8.79
CA TYR A 325 17.82 0.69 9.37
C TYR A 325 17.48 -0.81 9.28
N ASP A 326 16.23 -1.16 8.99
CA ASP A 326 15.74 -2.53 8.80
C ASP A 326 15.82 -2.99 7.33
N VAL A 327 15.95 -2.04 6.39
CA VAL A 327 16.05 -2.33 4.95
C VAL A 327 17.31 -3.13 4.66
N LYS A 328 17.14 -4.30 4.04
CA LYS A 328 18.24 -5.20 3.67
C LYS A 328 18.91 -4.74 2.38
N GLY A 329 20.06 -4.07 2.51
CA GLY A 329 20.80 -3.55 1.37
C GLY A 329 22.32 -3.59 1.49
N ILE A 330 22.86 -4.07 2.61
CA ILE A 330 24.30 -4.22 2.85
C ILE A 330 24.70 -5.65 2.47
N LYS A 331 25.32 -5.84 1.32
CA LYS A 331 25.85 -7.15 0.90
C LYS A 331 27.14 -7.46 1.66
N ILE A 332 27.29 -8.69 2.09
CA ILE A 332 28.56 -9.22 2.61
C ILE A 332 29.18 -10.21 1.61
N VAL A 333 30.41 -10.65 1.86
CA VAL A 333 31.23 -11.46 0.92
C VAL A 333 30.51 -12.72 0.43
N ASN A 334 29.71 -13.36 1.29
CA ASN A 334 28.95 -14.57 0.96
C ASN A 334 27.69 -14.32 0.11
N GLY A 335 27.41 -13.07 -0.28
CA GLY A 335 26.23 -12.68 -1.05
C GLY A 335 24.96 -12.43 -0.23
N GLU A 336 24.98 -12.68 1.08
CA GLU A 336 23.89 -12.36 2.01
C GLU A 336 23.70 -10.83 2.08
N LYS A 337 22.44 -10.39 2.15
CA LYS A 337 22.07 -8.99 2.36
C LYS A 337 21.63 -8.78 3.80
N LEU A 338 22.36 -7.93 4.50
CA LEU A 338 22.08 -7.51 5.86
C LEU A 338 21.35 -6.17 5.88
N SER A 339 20.53 -5.97 6.91
CA SER A 339 20.09 -4.64 7.31
C SER A 339 21.21 -3.88 8.02
N PHE A 340 21.06 -2.57 8.17
CA PHE A 340 22.03 -1.77 8.93
C PHE A 340 22.14 -2.26 10.38
N LYS A 341 21.00 -2.54 11.04
CA LYS A 341 20.99 -3.09 12.41
C LYS A 341 21.72 -4.43 12.50
N GLU A 342 21.54 -5.30 11.51
CA GLU A 342 22.24 -6.59 11.45
C GLU A 342 23.73 -6.42 11.24
N ALA A 343 24.14 -5.52 10.34
CA ALA A 343 25.55 -5.25 10.07
C ALA A 343 26.28 -4.70 11.31
N VAL A 344 25.66 -3.78 12.05
CA VAL A 344 26.20 -3.26 13.31
C VAL A 344 26.30 -4.36 14.36
N ARG A 345 25.24 -5.16 14.56
CA ARG A 345 25.22 -6.25 15.55
C ARG A 345 26.26 -7.33 15.27
N ARG A 346 26.52 -7.62 13.99
CA ARG A 346 27.53 -8.60 13.56
C ARG A 346 28.96 -8.01 13.53
N GLY A 347 29.15 -6.74 13.89
CA GLY A 347 30.45 -6.06 13.81
C GLY A 347 30.93 -5.74 12.39
N VAL A 348 30.12 -6.01 11.37
CA VAL A 348 30.45 -5.77 9.97
C VAL A 348 30.54 -4.27 9.67
N TYR A 349 29.71 -3.47 10.34
CA TYR A 349 29.69 -2.01 10.23
C TYR A 349 30.18 -1.37 11.54
N ASN A 350 31.28 -0.62 11.46
CA ASN A 350 31.88 0.07 12.59
C ASN A 350 31.27 1.48 12.72
N LEU A 351 30.56 1.73 13.82
CA LEU A 351 29.88 3.00 14.09
C LEU A 351 30.83 4.17 14.38
N GLN A 352 32.05 3.91 14.87
CA GLN A 352 33.00 4.98 15.18
C GLN A 352 33.64 5.53 13.90
N ASN A 353 33.94 4.63 12.96
CA ASN A 353 34.56 4.97 11.69
C ASN A 353 33.55 5.23 10.56
N GLU A 354 32.25 5.05 10.84
CA GLU A 354 31.15 5.14 9.87
C GLU A 354 31.43 4.33 8.59
N ALA A 355 32.05 3.17 8.75
CA ALA A 355 32.58 2.37 7.65
C ALA A 355 32.43 0.88 7.90
N LEU A 356 32.41 0.09 6.83
CA LEU A 356 32.56 -1.36 6.90
C LEU A 356 33.96 -1.71 7.42
N GLU A 357 34.06 -2.75 8.25
CA GLU A 357 35.36 -3.17 8.81
C GLU A 357 36.37 -3.60 7.73
N HIS A 358 37.66 -3.47 8.07
CA HIS A 358 38.85 -3.52 7.21
C HIS A 358 38.99 -4.71 6.26
N GLN A 359 38.26 -5.82 6.47
CA GLN A 359 38.27 -6.98 5.55
C GLN A 359 37.55 -6.70 4.21
N LEU A 360 37.05 -5.48 4.02
CA LEU A 360 36.28 -5.06 2.86
C LEU A 360 36.82 -3.73 2.30
N ARG A 361 38.13 -3.56 2.08
CA ARG A 361 38.73 -2.28 1.62
C ARG A 361 39.09 -2.17 0.13
N ASP A 362 38.91 -3.23 -0.66
CA ASP A 362 39.09 -3.15 -2.11
C ASP A 362 38.08 -2.19 -2.75
N GLU A 363 38.40 -1.53 -3.86
CA GLU A 363 37.46 -0.66 -4.60
C GLU A 363 36.13 -1.37 -4.96
N SER A 364 36.14 -2.71 -4.99
CA SER A 364 35.00 -3.62 -5.08
C SER A 364 33.96 -3.45 -3.95
N THR A 365 34.36 -2.97 -2.77
CA THR A 365 33.55 -2.96 -1.55
C THR A 365 32.71 -1.70 -1.35
N ARG A 366 33.05 -0.62 -2.05
CA ARG A 366 32.15 0.54 -2.23
C ARG A 366 30.81 0.16 -2.87
N ARG A 367 30.70 -1.04 -3.49
CA ARG A 367 29.47 -1.59 -4.08
C ARG A 367 28.69 -2.53 -3.15
N LEU A 368 29.12 -2.72 -1.91
CA LEU A 368 28.46 -3.64 -0.97
C LEU A 368 27.14 -3.08 -0.43
N ILE A 369 27.10 -1.77 -0.14
CA ILE A 369 25.85 -1.08 0.12
C ILE A 369 25.31 -0.60 -1.23
N GLY A 370 24.04 -0.90 -1.52
CA GLY A 370 23.41 -0.35 -2.72
C GLY A 370 23.52 1.19 -2.72
N PRO A 371 23.90 1.84 -3.85
CA PRO A 371 24.28 3.26 -3.86
C PRO A 371 23.19 4.16 -3.27
N LYS A 372 21.92 3.91 -3.60
CA LYS A 372 20.78 4.65 -3.02
C LYS A 372 20.67 4.54 -1.50
N LEU A 373 20.92 3.35 -0.94
CA LEU A 373 20.87 3.15 0.51
C LEU A 373 22.08 3.79 1.19
N ALA A 374 23.26 3.72 0.56
CA ALA A 374 24.45 4.39 1.03
C ALA A 374 24.23 5.90 1.11
N ASP A 375 23.71 6.50 0.03
CA ASP A 375 23.40 7.93 -0.04
C ASP A 375 22.41 8.34 1.06
N ILE A 376 21.33 7.57 1.29
CA ILE A 376 20.35 7.87 2.33
C ILE A 376 20.98 7.81 3.74
N LEU A 377 21.83 6.81 4.00
CA LEU A 377 22.42 6.60 5.32
C LEU A 377 23.50 7.65 5.67
N THR A 378 24.27 8.11 4.69
CA THR A 378 25.42 9.00 4.91
C THR A 378 25.11 10.47 4.63
N ALA A 379 24.08 10.79 3.85
CA ALA A 379 23.67 12.17 3.62
C ALA A 379 23.19 12.85 4.92
N PRO A 380 23.34 14.19 5.02
CA PRO A 380 22.74 14.99 6.10
C PRO A 380 21.22 14.71 6.20
N CYS A 381 20.76 14.41 7.42
CA CYS A 381 19.39 13.93 7.65
C CYS A 381 18.47 14.97 8.29
N GLY A 382 18.94 16.20 8.46
CA GLY A 382 18.24 17.31 9.11
C GLY A 382 18.44 17.43 10.60
N LEU A 383 18.88 16.36 11.28
CA LEU A 383 19.14 16.40 12.71
C LEU A 383 20.39 17.22 13.01
N VAL A 384 20.34 18.03 14.07
CA VAL A 384 21.48 18.82 14.53
C VAL A 384 22.06 18.23 15.81
N ALA A 385 23.39 18.10 15.85
CA ALA A 385 24.14 17.81 17.06
C ALA A 385 25.35 18.76 17.15
N ASN A 386 25.53 19.41 18.30
CA ASN A 386 26.59 20.41 18.51
C ASN A 386 26.63 21.51 17.43
N GLY A 387 25.46 21.96 16.96
CA GLY A 387 25.34 23.00 15.93
C GLY A 387 25.64 22.55 14.50
N VAL A 388 25.92 21.27 14.27
CA VAL A 388 26.19 20.71 12.93
C VAL A 388 25.12 19.69 12.56
N GLU A 389 24.69 19.70 11.30
CA GLU A 389 23.79 18.69 10.77
C GLU A 389 24.51 17.34 10.63
N ILE A 390 23.87 16.26 11.06
CA ILE A 390 24.46 14.92 11.10
C ILE A 390 23.78 13.95 10.11
N SER A 391 24.50 12.87 9.76
CA SER A 391 23.97 11.76 8.97
C SER A 391 23.07 10.83 9.79
N LEU A 392 22.32 9.94 9.14
CA LEU A 392 21.54 8.90 9.84
C LEU A 392 22.43 7.94 10.62
N VAL A 393 23.56 7.54 10.03
CA VAL A 393 24.54 6.68 10.72
C VAL A 393 25.01 7.34 12.00
N ARG A 394 25.40 8.63 11.92
CA ARG A 394 25.84 9.37 13.09
C ARG A 394 24.72 9.48 14.11
N ALA A 395 23.51 9.83 13.68
CA ALA A 395 22.34 9.95 14.56
C ALA A 395 22.02 8.65 15.30
N TYR A 396 22.16 7.49 14.64
CA TYR A 396 22.09 6.17 15.27
C TYR A 396 23.22 5.97 16.28
N ALA A 397 24.48 6.24 15.88
CA ALA A 397 25.67 6.00 16.70
C ALA A 397 25.67 6.77 18.02
N ILE A 398 25.21 8.03 18.00
CA ILE A 398 25.12 8.89 19.19
C ILE A 398 23.74 8.83 19.89
N GLY A 399 22.88 7.88 19.52
CA GLY A 399 21.60 7.65 20.20
C GLY A 399 20.56 8.77 20.02
N ARG A 400 20.65 9.57 18.96
CA ARG A 400 19.66 10.63 18.64
C ARG A 400 18.40 10.08 17.99
N VAL A 401 18.42 8.81 17.58
CA VAL A 401 17.33 8.12 16.91
C VAL A 401 17.14 6.76 17.55
N ASN A 402 15.91 6.44 17.96
CA ASN A 402 15.55 5.09 18.32
C ASN A 402 15.05 4.35 17.08
N SER A 403 15.90 3.46 16.58
CA SER A 403 15.64 2.70 15.36
C SER A 403 14.56 1.62 15.51
N PHE A 404 14.15 1.25 16.73
CA PHE A 404 13.12 0.22 16.97
C PHE A 404 11.71 0.80 16.91
N ASN A 405 11.52 1.97 17.52
CA ASN A 405 10.22 2.63 17.56
C ASN A 405 10.16 3.87 16.66
N GLY A 406 11.18 4.13 15.83
CA GLY A 406 11.18 5.23 14.86
C GLY A 406 10.95 6.60 15.49
N THR A 407 11.46 6.83 16.69
CA THR A 407 11.42 8.13 17.38
C THR A 407 12.79 8.81 17.31
N VAL A 408 12.79 10.10 17.60
CA VAL A 408 14.01 10.88 17.81
C VAL A 408 14.11 11.24 19.27
N VAL A 409 15.34 11.40 19.74
CA VAL A 409 15.63 11.79 21.13
C VAL A 409 15.85 13.30 21.15
N ASP A 410 15.37 14.00 22.17
CA ASP A 410 15.68 15.42 22.39
C ASP A 410 17.12 15.56 22.95
N PRO A 411 17.94 16.51 22.45
CA PRO A 411 19.34 16.60 22.87
C PRO A 411 19.50 17.17 24.29
N VAL A 412 18.50 17.90 24.77
CA VAL A 412 18.51 18.59 26.07
C VAL A 412 17.84 17.73 27.13
N THR A 413 16.62 17.25 26.86
CA THR A 413 15.83 16.49 27.85
C THR A 413 16.11 14.99 27.81
N ASN A 414 16.81 14.50 26.78
CA ASN A 414 17.05 13.08 26.53
C ASN A 414 15.76 12.24 26.49
N THR A 415 14.65 12.87 26.09
CA THR A 415 13.34 12.22 25.98
C THR A 415 13.05 11.81 24.54
N GLU A 416 12.45 10.64 24.36
CA GLU A 416 11.99 10.19 23.05
C GLU A 416 10.70 10.89 22.63
N MET A 417 10.64 11.26 21.35
CA MET A 417 9.47 11.90 20.77
C MET A 417 9.32 11.62 19.27
N HIS A 418 8.10 11.75 18.77
CA HIS A 418 7.85 11.68 17.33
C HIS A 418 8.47 12.87 16.62
N VAL A 419 8.87 12.65 15.36
CA VAL A 419 9.59 13.63 14.54
C VAL A 419 8.83 14.96 14.41
N GLY A 420 7.51 14.93 14.18
CA GLY A 420 6.71 16.16 14.15
C GLY A 420 6.79 16.97 15.44
N ARG A 421 6.75 16.32 16.60
CA ARG A 421 6.87 17.01 17.90
C ARG A 421 8.28 17.55 18.13
N ALA A 422 9.32 16.81 17.75
CA ALA A 422 10.71 17.27 17.84
C ALA A 422 10.99 18.48 16.96
N TYR A 423 10.40 18.51 15.76
CA TYR A 423 10.48 19.67 14.89
C TYR A 423 9.78 20.89 15.51
N LEU A 424 8.56 20.71 16.03
CA LEU A 424 7.80 21.80 16.68
C LEU A 424 8.42 22.32 17.98
N ALA A 425 9.15 21.47 18.72
CA ALA A 425 9.86 21.88 19.93
C ALA A 425 11.01 22.87 19.66
N GLY A 426 11.43 23.01 18.41
CA GLY A 426 12.58 23.82 18.02
C GLY A 426 13.91 23.11 18.33
N ASN A 427 15.00 23.54 17.68
CA ASN A 427 16.38 23.12 17.92
C ASN A 427 16.80 21.68 17.55
N THR A 428 15.88 20.82 17.09
CA THR A 428 16.23 19.43 16.71
C THR A 428 16.50 19.27 15.21
N PHE A 429 15.78 20.00 14.37
CA PHE A 429 15.82 19.87 12.91
C PHE A 429 16.18 21.18 12.22
N THR A 430 16.88 21.10 11.09
CA THR A 430 17.28 22.26 10.27
C THR A 430 16.14 22.85 9.43
N SER A 431 15.16 22.03 9.04
CA SER A 431 14.03 22.44 8.21
C SER A 431 12.84 21.48 8.36
N LEU A 432 11.65 21.95 7.98
CA LEU A 432 10.45 21.14 7.87
C LEU A 432 10.63 19.99 6.88
N ARG A 433 11.25 20.27 5.73
CA ARG A 433 11.50 19.24 4.69
C ARG A 433 12.37 18.11 5.23
N ALA A 434 13.41 18.45 6.00
CA ALA A 434 14.27 17.44 6.59
C ALA A 434 13.55 16.63 7.68
N ALA A 435 12.72 17.28 8.52
CA ALA A 435 11.86 16.59 9.47
C ALA A 435 10.88 15.62 8.78
N MET A 436 10.22 16.04 7.70
CA MET A 436 9.32 15.18 6.93
C MET A 436 10.04 13.97 6.31
N ARG A 437 11.22 14.19 5.71
CA ARG A 437 12.06 13.10 5.18
C ARG A 437 12.46 12.11 6.27
N MET A 438 12.89 12.61 7.43
CA MET A 438 13.25 11.78 8.57
C MET A 438 12.05 10.97 9.08
N ALA A 439 10.88 11.59 9.20
CA ALA A 439 9.65 10.92 9.60
C ALA A 439 9.27 9.79 8.63
N ALA A 440 9.46 9.98 7.31
CA ALA A 440 9.25 8.94 6.32
C ALA A 440 10.25 7.78 6.47
N LEU A 441 11.54 8.08 6.65
CA LEU A 441 12.60 7.07 6.79
C LEU A 441 12.48 6.24 8.07
N LEU A 442 11.86 6.78 9.13
CA LEU A 442 11.63 6.07 10.39
C LEU A 442 10.29 5.32 10.45
N ASN A 443 9.51 5.33 9.36
CA ASN A 443 8.25 4.60 9.28
C ASN A 443 7.94 4.19 7.83
N LEU A 444 8.80 3.34 7.28
CA LEU A 444 8.65 2.77 5.95
C LEU A 444 7.54 1.72 5.93
N HIS A 445 6.92 1.56 4.77
CA HIS A 445 6.02 0.43 4.52
C HIS A 445 6.82 -0.89 4.51
N HIS A 446 6.19 -2.01 4.89
CA HIS A 446 6.86 -3.31 5.01
C HIS A 446 7.21 -3.96 3.67
N SER A 447 6.61 -3.50 2.58
CA SER A 447 6.87 -4.01 1.23
C SER A 447 8.05 -3.34 0.52
N LEU A 448 8.74 -2.38 1.18
CA LEU A 448 9.90 -1.65 0.65
C LEU A 448 11.23 -2.37 0.90
#